data_AF-A0A1I1PFJ4-F1
#
_entry.id   AF-A0A1I1PFJ4-F1
#
_cell.length_a   1.000
_cell.length_b   1.000
_cell.length_c   1.000
_cell.angle_alpha   90.00
_cell.angle_beta   90.00
_cell.angle_gamma   90.00
#
_symmetry.space_group_name_H-M   'P 1'
#
loop_
_entity.id
_entity.type
_entity.pdbx_description
1 polymer ?
#
loop_
_entity_poly.entity_id
_entity_poly.type
_entity_poly.pdbx_seq_one_letter_code
_entity_poly.pdbx_strand_id
1 'polypeptide(L)'
;MFHAFQMVQGWECWARELEALYKYQYNAENLSIKLNENVLLLELLKEFNEAKYHELMRLRKYRSEKFPYEFSYETKVEAIEGSATYVEWQALKQLDMDSADSFVEKMEKVMTQPEYFFPIRISSYNTGALLIYAMHCAEEYSFTAKERPVIVSLLKNIPSLQNMDDKIMIDAEVDKALKVFTEESKSIVEAALSHNEVALKGPLELDGLNIYDARCYNGYLTSRIGLRYKENGESKLFMGDYVIRMKDERTIDTVYKWVS
;
A
#
# COMPACT_ATOMS: atom_id res chain seq x y z
N MET A 1 17.50 -9.52 1.24
CA MET A 1 17.70 -10.91 1.73
C MET A 1 16.38 -11.60 2.09
N PHE A 2 15.44 -10.93 2.78
CA PHE A 2 14.19 -11.57 3.18
C PHE A 2 13.28 -12.01 2.01
N HIS A 3 13.24 -11.27 0.89
CA HIS A 3 12.51 -11.73 -0.30
C HIS A 3 13.00 -13.06 -0.87
N ALA A 4 14.31 -13.37 -0.76
CA ALA A 4 14.83 -14.67 -1.15
C ALA A 4 14.29 -15.79 -0.25
N PHE A 5 14.17 -15.54 1.06
CA PHE A 5 13.51 -16.45 1.99
C PHE A 5 12.03 -16.67 1.61
N GLN A 6 11.28 -15.61 1.32
CA GLN A 6 9.88 -15.70 0.90
C GLN A 6 9.71 -16.57 -0.37
N MET A 7 10.63 -16.45 -1.33
CA MET A 7 10.66 -17.32 -2.52
C MET A 7 10.93 -18.78 -2.17
N VAL A 8 11.91 -19.07 -1.31
CA VAL A 8 12.22 -20.45 -0.86
C VAL A 8 11.04 -21.08 -0.11
N GLN A 9 10.30 -20.29 0.67
CA GLN A 9 9.09 -20.74 1.36
C GLN A 9 7.87 -20.89 0.43
N GLY A 10 7.99 -20.47 -0.84
CA GLY A 10 6.91 -20.60 -1.82
C GLY A 10 5.72 -19.68 -1.57
N TRP A 11 5.93 -18.49 -1.00
CA TRP A 11 4.84 -17.54 -0.78
C TRP A 11 4.25 -17.08 -2.12
N GLU A 12 2.93 -17.15 -2.27
CA GLU A 12 2.22 -16.88 -3.53
C GLU A 12 1.44 -15.56 -3.57
N CYS A 13 1.48 -14.78 -2.48
CA CYS A 13 0.66 -13.59 -2.28
C CYS A 13 1.20 -12.30 -2.91
N TRP A 14 1.82 -12.38 -4.09
CA TRP A 14 2.43 -11.21 -4.74
C TRP A 14 1.37 -10.19 -5.20
N ALA A 15 1.52 -8.94 -4.76
CA ALA A 15 0.67 -7.85 -5.19
C ALA A 15 0.96 -7.47 -6.66
N ARG A 16 -0.09 -7.21 -7.44
CA ARG A 16 0.01 -6.82 -8.85
C ARG A 16 0.06 -5.31 -8.96
N GLU A 17 1.26 -4.74 -8.85
CA GLU A 17 1.44 -3.29 -8.71
C GLU A 17 0.83 -2.46 -9.84
N LEU A 18 1.10 -2.82 -11.10
CA LEU A 18 0.56 -2.10 -12.26
C LEU A 18 -0.98 -2.18 -12.33
N GLU A 19 -1.55 -3.32 -11.94
CA GLU A 19 -3.01 -3.50 -11.87
C GLU A 19 -3.60 -2.61 -10.78
N ALA A 20 -2.96 -2.58 -9.60
CA ALA A 20 -3.42 -1.81 -8.45
C ALA A 20 -3.41 -0.30 -8.72
N LEU A 21 -2.44 0.22 -9.47
CA LEU A 21 -2.43 1.64 -9.85
C LEU A 21 -3.68 2.06 -10.62
N TYR A 22 -4.28 1.16 -11.40
CA TYR A 22 -5.49 1.46 -12.15
C TYR A 22 -6.76 1.16 -11.37
N LYS A 23 -6.78 0.04 -10.63
CA LYS A 23 -7.99 -0.48 -10.00
C LYS A 23 -8.21 -0.02 -8.57
N TYR A 24 -7.15 0.21 -7.78
CA TYR A 24 -7.28 0.62 -6.39
C TYR A 24 -7.96 1.98 -6.30
N GLN A 25 -9.11 2.05 -5.63
CA GLN A 25 -9.82 3.31 -5.43
C GLN A 25 -9.58 3.82 -4.02
N TYR A 26 -8.92 4.97 -3.90
CA TYR A 26 -8.84 5.66 -2.62
C TYR A 26 -10.23 6.13 -2.21
N ASN A 27 -10.66 5.73 -1.01
CA ASN A 27 -11.98 6.00 -0.48
C ASN A 27 -11.85 6.50 0.97
N ALA A 28 -12.46 7.65 1.27
CA ALA A 28 -12.33 8.30 2.57
C ALA A 28 -12.83 7.41 3.73
N GLU A 29 -13.90 6.64 3.52
CA GLU A 29 -14.41 5.71 4.51
C GLU A 29 -13.42 4.57 4.77
N ASN A 30 -12.93 3.91 3.71
CA ASN A 30 -11.94 2.83 3.81
C ASN A 30 -10.66 3.30 4.54
N LEU A 31 -10.18 4.50 4.20
CA LEU A 31 -8.99 5.09 4.82
C LEU A 31 -9.25 5.53 6.27
N SER A 32 -10.45 5.97 6.62
CA SER A 32 -10.82 6.30 8.01
C SER A 32 -10.82 5.04 8.89
N ILE A 33 -11.31 3.92 8.36
CA ILE A 33 -11.21 2.63 9.06
C ILE A 33 -9.75 2.20 9.19
N LYS A 34 -8.94 2.36 8.13
CA LYS A 34 -7.48 2.08 8.18
C LYS A 34 -6.78 2.92 9.26
N LEU A 35 -7.15 4.18 9.43
CA LEU A 35 -6.62 5.01 10.52
C LEU A 35 -6.95 4.42 11.90
N ASN A 36 -8.19 3.97 12.10
CA ASN A 36 -8.59 3.30 13.35
C ASN A 36 -7.82 1.98 13.57
N GLU A 37 -7.60 1.19 12.51
CA GLU A 37 -6.77 -0.01 12.57
C GLU A 37 -5.33 0.32 12.97
N ASN A 38 -4.75 1.38 12.40
CA ASN A 38 -3.40 1.83 12.73
C ASN A 38 -3.29 2.30 14.18
N VAL A 39 -4.29 3.03 14.69
CA VAL A 39 -4.35 3.42 16.10
C VAL A 39 -4.38 2.18 17.01
N LEU A 40 -5.23 1.20 16.71
CA LEU A 40 -5.29 -0.05 17.47
C LEU A 40 -3.97 -0.83 17.42
N LEU A 41 -3.32 -0.89 16.26
CA LEU A 41 -2.00 -1.53 16.11
C LEU A 41 -0.93 -0.87 16.98
N LEU A 42 -0.93 0.45 17.07
CA LEU A 42 0.00 1.21 17.93
C LEU A 42 -0.31 1.02 19.41
N GLU A 43 -1.57 0.89 19.78
CA GLU A 43 -1.95 0.54 21.16
C GLU A 43 -1.48 -0.88 21.52
N LEU A 44 -1.67 -1.85 20.63
CA LEU A 44 -1.20 -3.23 20.80
C LEU A 44 0.33 -3.34 20.85
N LEU A 45 1.04 -2.43 20.16
CA LEU A 45 2.50 -2.33 20.24
C LEU A 45 2.97 -1.92 21.63
N LYS A 46 2.29 -0.97 22.28
CA LYS A 46 2.63 -0.48 23.63
C LYS A 46 2.35 -1.54 24.67
N GLU A 47 1.18 -2.15 24.59
CA GLU A 47 0.76 -3.24 25.46
C GLU A 47 -0.26 -4.10 24.74
N PHE A 48 0.08 -5.38 24.52
CA PHE A 48 -0.82 -6.31 23.87
C PHE A 48 -2.08 -6.53 24.73
N ASN A 49 -3.25 -6.36 24.10
CA ASN A 49 -4.55 -6.53 24.73
C ASN A 49 -5.49 -7.30 23.81
N GLU A 50 -5.99 -8.44 24.28
CA GLU A 50 -6.81 -9.36 23.49
C GLU A 50 -8.12 -8.72 22.99
N ALA A 51 -8.77 -7.87 23.80
CA ALA A 51 -10.00 -7.20 23.40
C ALA A 51 -9.76 -6.21 22.24
N LYS A 52 -8.66 -5.44 22.30
CA LYS A 52 -8.25 -4.53 21.22
C LYS A 52 -7.82 -5.30 19.97
N TYR A 53 -7.16 -6.44 20.13
CA TYR A 53 -6.80 -7.32 19.02
C TYR A 53 -8.05 -7.84 18.31
N HIS A 54 -9.07 -8.29 19.05
CA HIS A 54 -10.34 -8.70 18.47
C HIS A 54 -11.12 -7.54 17.83
N GLU A 55 -11.01 -6.32 18.37
CA GLU A 55 -11.54 -5.12 17.71
C GLU A 55 -10.87 -4.86 16.36
N LEU A 56 -9.54 -4.93 16.30
CA LEU A 56 -8.78 -4.83 15.05
C LEU A 56 -9.24 -5.89 14.03
N MET A 57 -9.35 -7.16 14.44
CA MET A 57 -9.80 -8.24 13.56
C MET A 57 -11.20 -8.01 13.00
N ARG A 58 -12.10 -7.44 13.82
CA ARG A 58 -13.46 -7.08 13.42
C ARG A 58 -13.49 -5.94 12.40
N LEU A 59 -12.67 -4.89 12.58
CA LEU A 59 -12.54 -3.82 11.58
C LEU A 59 -12.00 -4.36 10.24
N ARG A 60 -10.95 -5.19 10.30
CA ARG A 60 -10.37 -5.81 9.10
C ARG A 60 -11.34 -6.74 8.40
N LYS A 61 -12.14 -7.51 9.16
CA LYS A 61 -13.23 -8.32 8.61
C LYS A 61 -14.21 -7.46 7.82
N TYR A 62 -14.66 -6.36 8.40
CA TYR A 62 -15.57 -5.45 7.73
C TYR A 62 -14.95 -4.81 6.46
N ARG A 63 -13.72 -4.31 6.52
CA ARG A 63 -13.01 -3.81 5.32
C ARG A 63 -12.88 -4.87 4.23
N SER A 64 -12.61 -6.12 4.60
CA SER A 64 -12.48 -7.22 3.65
C SER A 64 -13.77 -7.51 2.86
N GLU A 65 -14.93 -7.21 3.46
CA GLU A 65 -16.24 -7.44 2.86
C GLU A 65 -16.70 -6.21 2.05
N LYS A 66 -16.48 -5.00 2.57
CA LYS A 66 -16.94 -3.75 1.96
C LYS A 66 -16.01 -3.23 0.85
N PHE A 67 -14.70 -3.39 1.02
CA PHE A 67 -13.66 -2.91 0.10
C PHE A 67 -12.76 -4.08 -0.36
N PRO A 68 -13.33 -5.12 -0.99
CA PRO A 68 -12.64 -6.39 -1.17
C PRO A 68 -11.39 -6.30 -2.05
N TYR A 69 -11.37 -5.41 -3.05
CA TYR A 69 -10.19 -5.23 -3.90
C TYR A 69 -9.06 -4.52 -3.15
N GLU A 70 -9.36 -3.37 -2.57
CA GLU A 70 -8.43 -2.55 -1.80
C GLU A 70 -7.82 -3.35 -0.65
N PHE A 71 -8.66 -4.04 0.11
CA PHE A 71 -8.23 -4.90 1.21
C PHE A 71 -7.37 -6.08 0.72
N SER A 72 -7.75 -6.73 -0.38
CA SER A 72 -6.96 -7.84 -0.95
C SER A 72 -5.58 -7.37 -1.44
N TYR A 73 -5.51 -6.18 -2.02
CA TYR A 73 -4.23 -5.58 -2.44
C TYR A 73 -3.37 -5.21 -1.22
N GLU A 74 -3.92 -4.46 -0.27
CA GLU A 74 -3.21 -4.04 0.94
C GLU A 74 -2.67 -5.24 1.72
N THR A 75 -3.48 -6.27 1.96
CA THR A 75 -3.06 -7.46 2.73
C THR A 75 -1.95 -8.27 2.05
N LYS A 76 -1.88 -8.26 0.71
CA LYS A 76 -0.76 -8.87 -0.04
C LYS A 76 0.53 -8.06 0.14
N VAL A 77 0.43 -6.73 0.07
CA VAL A 77 1.57 -5.84 0.33
C VAL A 77 2.04 -5.96 1.77
N GLU A 78 1.13 -5.91 2.76
CA GLU A 78 1.41 -6.10 4.18
C GLU A 78 2.11 -7.46 4.43
N ALA A 79 1.65 -8.52 3.76
CA ALA A 79 2.27 -9.84 3.90
C ALA A 79 3.70 -9.87 3.35
N ILE A 80 3.94 -9.32 2.17
CA ILE A 80 5.27 -9.35 1.53
C ILE A 80 6.21 -8.33 2.16
N GLU A 81 5.85 -7.06 2.06
CA GLU A 81 6.70 -5.93 2.46
C GLU A 81 6.65 -5.71 3.96
N GLY A 82 5.47 -5.83 4.57
CA GLY A 82 5.35 -5.72 6.03
C GLY A 82 6.10 -6.81 6.78
N SER A 83 6.20 -8.02 6.22
CA SER A 83 7.09 -9.06 6.79
C SER A 83 8.57 -8.68 6.67
N ALA A 84 8.99 -8.09 5.56
CA ALA A 84 10.38 -7.63 5.40
C ALA A 84 10.68 -6.51 6.40
N THR A 85 9.78 -5.52 6.52
CA THR A 85 9.84 -4.43 7.50
C THR A 85 9.85 -4.95 8.94
N TYR A 86 9.04 -5.95 9.28
CA TYR A 86 9.05 -6.59 10.60
C TYR A 86 10.40 -7.23 10.91
N VAL A 87 10.95 -8.02 9.97
CA VAL A 87 12.23 -8.70 10.18
C VAL A 87 13.38 -7.71 10.31
N GLU A 88 13.38 -6.64 9.51
CA GLU A 88 14.33 -5.54 9.66
C GLU A 88 14.26 -4.91 11.06
N TRP A 89 13.05 -4.60 11.52
CA TRP A 89 12.84 -4.06 12.86
C TRP A 89 13.30 -5.00 13.98
N GLN A 90 12.99 -6.30 13.90
CA GLN A 90 13.45 -7.29 14.89
C GLN A 90 14.97 -7.51 14.85
N ALA A 91 15.60 -7.36 13.69
CA ALA A 91 17.05 -7.39 13.57
C ALA A 91 17.68 -6.15 14.22
N LEU A 92 17.12 -4.96 14.00
CA LEU A 92 17.57 -3.72 14.65
C LEU A 92 17.50 -3.84 16.17
N LYS A 93 16.41 -4.37 16.73
CA LYS A 93 16.28 -4.61 18.19
C LYS A 93 17.41 -5.45 18.80
N GLN A 94 18.04 -6.32 18.00
CA GLN A 94 19.15 -7.17 18.45
C GLN A 94 20.52 -6.51 18.24
N LEU A 95 20.64 -5.61 17.27
CA LEU A 95 21.91 -5.02 16.85
C LEU A 95 22.15 -3.63 17.44
N ASP A 96 21.10 -2.80 17.49
CA ASP A 96 21.14 -1.41 17.90
C ASP A 96 19.74 -0.95 18.36
N MET A 97 19.58 -0.84 19.68
CA MET A 97 18.31 -0.46 20.30
C MET A 97 17.92 0.98 19.97
N ASP A 98 18.88 1.91 19.88
CA ASP A 98 18.60 3.32 19.59
C ASP A 98 18.03 3.47 18.17
N SER A 99 18.59 2.72 17.21
CA SER A 99 18.05 2.64 15.85
C SER A 99 16.67 1.96 15.82
N ALA A 100 16.44 0.95 16.64
CA ALA A 100 15.14 0.28 16.74
C ALA A 100 14.05 1.20 17.33
N ASP A 101 14.39 2.00 18.34
CA ASP A 101 13.49 2.98 18.94
C ASP A 101 13.17 4.11 17.96
N SER A 102 14.19 4.64 17.27
CA SER A 102 14.00 5.62 16.19
C SER A 102 13.11 5.10 15.06
N PHE A 103 13.20 3.80 14.75
CA PHE A 103 12.34 3.14 13.78
C PHE A 103 10.87 3.11 14.24
N VAL A 104 10.63 2.80 15.53
CA VAL A 104 9.28 2.81 16.12
C VAL A 104 8.72 4.23 16.14
N GLU A 105 9.47 5.23 16.59
CA GLU A 105 9.00 6.63 16.62
C GLU A 105 8.57 7.12 15.22
N LYS A 106 9.37 6.80 14.20
CA LYS A 106 9.01 7.11 12.81
C LYS A 106 7.74 6.39 12.38
N MET A 107 7.58 5.13 12.77
CA MET A 107 6.40 4.32 12.48
C MET A 107 5.14 4.92 13.11
N GLU A 108 5.17 5.28 14.39
CA GLU A 108 4.04 5.90 15.10
C GLU A 108 3.58 7.19 14.39
N LYS A 109 4.55 8.01 13.99
CA LYS A 109 4.30 9.27 13.28
C LYS A 109 3.56 9.05 11.95
N VAL A 110 4.07 8.16 11.10
CA VAL A 110 3.51 7.99 9.74
C VAL A 110 2.22 7.18 9.71
N MET A 111 1.97 6.33 10.71
CA MET A 111 0.75 5.51 10.75
C MET A 111 -0.50 6.28 11.20
N THR A 112 -0.34 7.42 11.87
CA THR A 112 -1.43 8.24 12.41
C THR A 112 -1.72 9.51 11.60
N GLN A 113 -0.89 9.80 10.60
CA GLN A 113 -0.99 10.98 9.75
C GLN A 113 -1.53 10.59 8.36
N PRO A 114 -2.78 10.94 8.00
CA PRO A 114 -3.43 10.46 6.78
C PRO A 114 -2.69 10.78 5.48
N GLU A 115 -1.88 11.84 5.43
CA GLU A 115 -1.06 12.19 4.26
C GLU A 115 -0.04 11.09 3.91
N TYR A 116 0.39 10.28 4.87
CA TYR A 116 1.31 9.16 4.63
C TYR A 116 0.60 7.89 4.17
N PHE A 117 -0.73 7.92 3.99
CA PHE A 117 -1.45 6.81 3.37
C PHE A 117 -1.26 6.77 1.85
N PHE A 118 -0.59 7.78 1.27
CA PHE A 118 -0.41 7.91 -0.16
C PHE A 118 1.08 7.83 -0.56
N PRO A 119 1.48 6.92 -1.47
CA PRO A 119 0.65 5.84 -2.02
C PRO A 119 0.42 4.71 -1.00
N ILE A 120 -0.74 4.06 -1.08
CA ILE A 120 -1.18 3.04 -0.09
C ILE A 120 -0.17 1.92 0.09
N ARG A 121 0.56 1.56 -0.98
CA ARG A 121 1.60 0.54 -0.95
C ARG A 121 2.60 0.78 0.17
N ILE A 122 3.15 1.99 0.27
CA ILE A 122 4.21 2.30 1.24
C ILE A 122 3.63 2.34 2.66
N SER A 123 2.43 2.89 2.83
CA SER A 123 1.73 2.90 4.12
C SER A 123 1.48 1.49 4.68
N SER A 124 1.32 0.51 3.80
CA SER A 124 1.06 -0.88 4.17
C SER A 124 2.28 -1.61 4.73
N TYR A 125 3.49 -1.07 4.60
CA TYR A 125 4.71 -1.73 5.10
C TYR A 125 4.69 -1.74 6.63
N ASN A 126 4.51 -0.56 7.23
CA ASN A 126 4.42 -0.40 8.68
C ASN A 126 3.15 -1.06 9.25
N THR A 127 2.02 -0.91 8.54
CA THR A 127 0.76 -1.60 8.90
C THR A 127 0.98 -3.11 8.99
N GLY A 128 1.61 -3.70 7.97
CA GLY A 128 1.89 -5.13 7.93
C GLY A 128 2.88 -5.57 9.01
N ALA A 129 3.91 -4.76 9.29
CA ALA A 129 4.87 -5.08 10.35
C ALA A 129 4.21 -5.14 11.74
N LEU A 130 3.38 -4.16 12.09
CA LEU A 130 2.65 -4.18 13.37
C LEU A 130 1.55 -5.24 13.40
N LEU A 131 0.90 -5.52 12.27
CA LEU A 131 -0.07 -6.61 12.20
C LEU A 131 0.60 -7.95 12.50
N ILE A 132 1.79 -8.19 11.94
CA ILE A 132 2.58 -9.39 12.22
C ILE A 132 2.97 -9.46 13.70
N TYR A 133 3.42 -8.34 14.28
CA TYR A 133 3.71 -8.26 15.71
C TYR A 133 2.50 -8.65 16.56
N ALA A 134 1.33 -8.04 16.29
CA ALA A 134 0.10 -8.31 17.03
C ALA A 134 -0.35 -9.78 16.88
N MET A 135 -0.33 -10.34 15.67
CA MET A 135 -0.66 -11.75 15.45
C MET A 135 0.36 -12.69 16.10
N HIS A 136 1.64 -12.31 16.19
CA HIS A 136 2.65 -13.08 16.90
C HIS A 136 2.40 -13.08 18.42
N CYS A 137 2.03 -11.94 19.00
CA CYS A 137 1.61 -11.85 20.41
C CYS A 137 0.35 -12.69 20.69
N ALA A 138 -0.54 -12.83 19.70
CA ALA A 138 -1.72 -13.70 19.77
C ALA A 138 -1.42 -15.19 19.49
N GLU A 139 -0.17 -15.56 19.19
CA GLU A 139 0.23 -16.92 18.77
C GLU A 139 -0.44 -17.40 17.46
N GLU A 140 -0.92 -16.48 16.62
CA GLU A 140 -1.64 -16.77 15.37
C GLU A 140 -0.80 -16.61 14.11
N TYR A 141 0.50 -16.26 14.25
CA TYR A 141 1.39 -16.03 13.11
C TYR A 141 2.55 -17.01 13.05
N SER A 142 2.78 -17.54 11.84
CA SER A 142 3.98 -18.32 11.52
C SER A 142 4.60 -17.86 10.21
N PHE A 143 5.93 -17.75 10.16
CA PHE A 143 6.68 -17.47 8.93
C PHE A 143 6.70 -18.66 7.95
N THR A 144 6.49 -19.88 8.43
CA THR A 144 6.56 -21.12 7.61
C THR A 144 5.24 -21.48 6.93
N ALA A 145 4.15 -20.75 7.22
CA ALA A 145 2.87 -20.96 6.56
C ALA A 145 2.98 -20.71 5.05
N LYS A 146 2.59 -21.72 4.25
CA LYS A 146 2.56 -21.65 2.79
C LYS A 146 1.44 -20.77 2.27
N GLU A 147 0.24 -20.89 2.86
CA GLU A 147 -0.92 -20.07 2.50
C GLU A 147 -0.75 -18.65 3.04
N ARG A 148 -0.82 -17.67 2.14
CA ARG A 148 -0.63 -16.25 2.44
C ARG A 148 -1.65 -15.40 1.67
N PRO A 149 -2.07 -14.23 2.20
CA PRO A 149 -1.77 -13.67 3.52
C PRO A 149 -2.44 -14.44 4.68
N VAL A 150 -1.73 -14.66 5.80
CA VAL A 150 -2.25 -15.39 6.98
C VAL A 150 -3.55 -14.77 7.49
N ILE A 151 -3.62 -13.43 7.51
CA ILE A 151 -4.78 -12.67 7.95
C ILE A 151 -6.07 -13.07 7.23
N VAL A 152 -6.02 -13.42 5.94
CA VAL A 152 -7.21 -13.82 5.18
C VAL A 152 -7.83 -15.10 5.75
N SER A 153 -7.00 -16.05 6.19
CA SER A 153 -7.48 -17.28 6.81
C SER A 153 -8.03 -17.03 8.21
N LEU A 154 -7.42 -16.15 9.00
CA LEU A 154 -7.92 -15.77 10.33
C LEU A 154 -9.31 -15.12 10.25
N LEU A 155 -9.52 -14.22 9.28
CA LEU A 155 -10.78 -13.50 9.10
C LEU A 155 -11.96 -14.38 8.68
N LYS A 156 -11.73 -15.62 8.22
CA LYS A 156 -12.82 -16.57 7.91
C LYS A 156 -13.64 -16.93 9.16
N ASN A 157 -13.00 -16.92 10.33
CA ASN A 157 -13.62 -17.28 11.60
C ASN A 157 -14.20 -16.09 12.36
N ILE A 158 -13.98 -14.87 11.86
CA ILE A 158 -14.54 -13.65 12.45
C ILE A 158 -15.94 -13.44 11.87
N PRO A 159 -16.99 -13.25 12.70
CA PRO A 159 -18.33 -13.00 12.19
C PRO A 159 -18.39 -11.66 11.46
N SER A 160 -19.14 -11.60 10.37
CA SER A 160 -19.41 -10.36 9.64
C SER A 160 -20.11 -9.36 10.56
N LEU A 161 -19.64 -8.12 10.53
CA LEU A 161 -20.24 -7.05 11.32
C LEU A 161 -21.47 -6.50 10.59
N GLN A 162 -22.66 -6.68 11.19
CA GLN A 162 -23.88 -6.05 10.70
C GLN A 162 -23.97 -4.60 11.19
N ASN A 163 -24.49 -3.71 10.35
CA ASN A 163 -24.84 -2.32 10.67
C ASN A 163 -23.66 -1.45 11.18
N MET A 164 -22.46 -1.62 10.62
CA MET A 164 -21.32 -0.74 10.90
C MET A 164 -21.35 0.56 10.10
N ASP A 165 -22.10 0.60 8.99
CA ASP A 165 -22.18 1.78 8.12
C ASP A 165 -22.59 3.04 8.91
N ASP A 166 -23.53 2.91 9.85
CA ASP A 166 -24.00 4.03 10.68
C ASP A 166 -23.01 4.44 11.79
N LYS A 167 -21.96 3.63 12.03
CA LYS A 167 -20.97 3.85 13.09
C LYS A 167 -19.64 4.36 12.56
N ILE A 168 -19.36 4.18 11.27
CA ILE A 168 -18.11 4.61 10.67
C ILE A 168 -18.26 6.06 10.26
N MET A 169 -17.61 6.93 11.04
CA MET A 169 -17.49 8.33 10.72
C MET A 169 -16.29 8.53 9.81
N ILE A 170 -16.47 9.27 8.72
CA ILE A 170 -15.35 9.73 7.89
C ILE A 170 -14.54 10.73 8.72
N ASP A 171 -13.26 10.43 8.91
CA ASP A 171 -12.35 11.34 9.59
C ASP A 171 -12.05 12.56 8.69
N ALA A 172 -12.15 13.75 9.27
CA ALA A 172 -12.02 15.00 8.53
C ALA A 172 -10.62 15.22 7.96
N GLU A 173 -9.57 14.79 8.67
CA GLU A 173 -8.19 14.90 8.19
C GLU A 173 -7.90 13.84 7.11
N VAL A 174 -8.52 12.66 7.19
CA VAL A 174 -8.47 11.67 6.11
C VAL A 174 -9.10 12.20 4.82
N ASP A 175 -10.32 12.73 4.90
CA ASP A 175 -11.02 13.30 3.74
C ASP A 175 -10.23 14.47 3.12
N LYS A 176 -9.67 15.33 3.97
CA LYS A 176 -8.80 16.43 3.54
C LYS A 176 -7.53 15.93 2.86
N ALA A 177 -6.82 14.96 3.44
CA ALA A 177 -5.60 14.40 2.85
C ALA A 177 -5.88 13.74 1.49
N LEU A 178 -6.99 13.02 1.36
CA LEU A 178 -7.44 12.44 0.10
C LEU A 178 -7.68 13.53 -0.96
N LYS A 179 -8.41 14.59 -0.61
CA LYS A 179 -8.67 15.72 -1.53
C LYS A 179 -7.38 16.38 -1.99
N VAL A 180 -6.43 16.62 -1.08
CA VAL A 180 -5.12 17.18 -1.41
C VAL A 180 -4.38 16.26 -2.37
N PHE A 181 -4.29 14.96 -2.07
CA PHE A 181 -3.62 13.99 -2.94
C PHE A 181 -4.25 13.93 -4.34
N THR A 182 -5.58 13.97 -4.44
CA THR A 182 -6.30 13.99 -5.71
C THR A 182 -6.04 15.28 -6.50
N GLU A 183 -6.11 16.45 -5.86
CA GLU A 183 -5.88 17.73 -6.55
C GLU A 183 -4.43 17.90 -7.01
N GLU A 184 -3.46 17.44 -6.21
CA GLU A 184 -2.05 17.39 -6.62
C GLU A 184 -1.86 16.48 -7.84
N SER A 185 -2.47 15.29 -7.82
CA SER A 185 -2.37 14.32 -8.93
C SER A 185 -2.94 14.90 -10.22
N LYS A 186 -4.09 15.59 -10.12
CA LYS A 186 -4.69 16.34 -11.22
C LYS A 186 -3.76 17.45 -11.72
N SER A 187 -3.24 18.28 -10.81
CA SER A 187 -2.38 19.42 -11.15
C SER A 187 -1.12 18.99 -11.89
N ILE A 188 -0.49 17.88 -11.47
CA ILE A 188 0.67 17.27 -12.13
C ILE A 188 0.33 16.89 -13.58
N VAL A 189 -0.80 16.21 -13.79
CA VAL A 189 -1.24 15.78 -15.12
C VAL A 189 -1.56 16.98 -16.00
N GLU A 190 -2.33 17.94 -15.50
CA GLU A 190 -2.72 19.14 -16.25
C GLU A 190 -1.51 20.00 -16.63
N ALA A 191 -0.52 20.14 -15.74
CA ALA A 191 0.72 20.86 -16.04
C ALA A 191 1.51 20.20 -17.17
N ALA A 192 1.69 18.87 -17.12
CA ALA A 192 2.40 18.13 -18.16
C ALA A 192 1.68 18.20 -19.53
N LEU A 193 0.34 18.11 -19.52
CA LEU A 193 -0.47 18.23 -20.74
C LEU A 193 -0.45 19.65 -21.31
N SER A 194 -0.42 20.67 -20.45
CA SER A 194 -0.33 22.08 -20.87
C SER A 194 1.04 22.40 -21.47
N HIS A 195 2.11 21.84 -20.92
CA HIS A 195 3.45 21.97 -21.48
C HIS A 195 3.62 21.18 -22.79
N ASN A 196 2.93 20.02 -22.89
CA ASN A 196 2.82 19.20 -24.09
C ASN A 196 4.17 18.74 -24.69
N GLU A 197 5.20 18.57 -23.84
CA GLU A 197 6.48 18.01 -24.26
C GLU A 197 6.40 16.47 -24.27
N VAL A 198 6.18 15.91 -25.47
CA VAL A 198 6.10 14.47 -25.67
C VAL A 198 7.50 13.85 -25.68
N ALA A 199 7.76 12.97 -24.72
CA ALA A 199 9.03 12.25 -24.57
C ALA A 199 9.05 10.88 -25.27
N LEU A 200 7.89 10.21 -25.36
CA LEU A 200 7.74 8.90 -25.97
C LEU A 200 6.33 8.74 -26.54
N LYS A 201 6.20 8.00 -27.65
CA LYS A 201 4.89 7.69 -28.26
C LYS A 201 4.67 6.18 -28.28
N GLY A 202 3.44 5.79 -27.96
CA GLY A 202 2.94 4.43 -28.02
C GLY A 202 2.48 4.00 -29.43
N PRO A 203 1.90 2.80 -29.55
CA PRO A 203 1.57 1.88 -28.45
C PRO A 203 2.81 1.14 -27.91
N LEU A 204 2.97 1.13 -26.58
CA LEU A 204 4.03 0.37 -25.89
C LEU A 204 3.43 -0.34 -24.67
N GLU A 205 3.91 -1.54 -24.33
CA GLU A 205 3.44 -2.25 -23.13
C GLU A 205 4.17 -1.71 -21.89
N LEU A 206 3.43 -1.28 -20.86
CA LEU A 206 4.00 -0.87 -19.58
C LEU A 206 4.52 -2.09 -18.81
N ASP A 207 5.79 -2.07 -18.44
CA ASP A 207 6.48 -3.17 -17.75
C ASP A 207 6.89 -2.81 -16.31
N GLY A 208 6.90 -1.52 -15.99
CA GLY A 208 7.17 -1.06 -14.62
C GLY A 208 7.28 0.44 -14.53
N LEU A 209 7.13 0.96 -13.31
CA LEU A 209 7.33 2.36 -12.98
C LEU A 209 7.79 2.48 -11.53
N ASN A 210 8.18 3.69 -11.11
CA ASN A 210 8.51 3.94 -9.71
C ASN A 210 7.22 3.99 -8.86
N ILE A 211 6.90 2.86 -8.25
CA ILE A 211 5.72 2.67 -7.41
C ILE A 211 5.75 3.46 -6.08
N TYR A 212 6.90 4.01 -5.67
CA TYR A 212 7.03 4.73 -4.40
C TYR A 212 6.27 6.06 -4.37
N ASP A 213 6.04 6.67 -5.53
CA ASP A 213 5.36 7.96 -5.67
C ASP A 213 4.39 7.99 -6.86
N ALA A 214 4.04 6.81 -7.37
CA ALA A 214 3.12 6.65 -8.47
C ALA A 214 1.72 7.15 -8.10
N ARG A 215 1.13 7.92 -9.01
CA ARG A 215 -0.24 8.42 -8.93
C ARG A 215 -1.01 7.94 -10.15
N CYS A 216 -2.32 7.82 -10.02
CA CYS A 216 -3.24 7.57 -11.11
C CYS A 216 -4.33 8.62 -11.10
N TYR A 217 -4.55 9.27 -12.25
CA TYR A 217 -5.61 10.27 -12.41
C TYR A 217 -6.14 10.23 -13.84
N ASN A 218 -7.43 9.91 -14.02
CA ASN A 218 -8.13 9.94 -15.31
C ASN A 218 -7.40 9.23 -16.48
N GLY A 219 -6.86 8.04 -16.23
CA GLY A 219 -6.12 7.27 -17.24
C GLY A 219 -4.67 7.72 -17.46
N TYR A 220 -4.16 8.62 -16.61
CA TYR A 220 -2.75 9.00 -16.58
C TYR A 220 -2.08 8.43 -15.34
N LEU A 221 -0.88 7.89 -15.54
CA LEU A 221 0.00 7.45 -14.46
C LEU A 221 1.16 8.43 -14.33
N THR A 222 1.71 8.56 -13.12
CA THR A 222 2.94 9.32 -12.90
C THR A 222 4.08 8.39 -12.51
N SER A 223 5.29 8.74 -12.91
CA SER A 223 6.50 8.06 -12.43
C SER A 223 7.64 9.06 -12.35
N ARG A 224 8.28 9.13 -11.18
CA ARG A 224 9.60 9.79 -11.08
C ARG A 224 10.71 8.80 -11.35
N ILE A 225 11.90 9.30 -11.68
CA ILE A 225 13.14 8.55 -11.91
C ILE A 225 13.13 7.68 -13.17
N GLY A 226 11.99 7.12 -13.59
CA GLY A 226 11.81 6.52 -14.91
C GLY A 226 10.64 5.55 -14.99
N LEU A 227 10.45 4.96 -16.17
CA LEU A 227 9.56 3.83 -16.40
C LEU A 227 10.26 2.73 -17.21
N ARG A 228 9.72 1.52 -17.16
CA ARG A 228 10.06 0.43 -18.07
C ARG A 228 8.90 0.11 -18.98
N TYR A 229 9.19 -0.12 -20.25
CA TYR A 229 8.21 -0.52 -21.23
C TYR A 229 8.78 -1.63 -22.12
N LYS A 230 7.91 -2.41 -22.76
CA LYS A 230 8.31 -3.37 -23.80
C LYS A 230 8.02 -2.83 -25.19
N GLU A 231 8.97 -3.04 -26.07
CA GLU A 231 8.86 -2.80 -27.50
C GLU A 231 9.41 -4.01 -28.24
N ASN A 232 8.61 -4.63 -29.10
CA ASN A 232 8.98 -5.87 -29.81
C ASN A 232 9.42 -7.02 -28.87
N GLY A 233 8.87 -7.08 -27.66
CA GLY A 233 9.20 -8.10 -26.65
C GLY A 233 10.45 -7.78 -25.80
N GLU A 234 11.18 -6.72 -26.11
CA GLU A 234 12.35 -6.29 -25.33
C GLU A 234 11.96 -5.25 -24.28
N SER A 235 12.36 -5.47 -23.03
CA SER A 235 12.16 -4.50 -21.94
C SER A 235 13.22 -3.39 -22.02
N LYS A 236 12.75 -2.14 -22.02
CA LYS A 236 13.57 -0.92 -22.12
C LYS A 236 13.33 -0.04 -20.91
N LEU A 237 14.41 0.51 -20.34
CA LEU A 237 14.35 1.49 -19.26
C LEU A 237 14.42 2.91 -19.83
N PHE A 238 13.50 3.77 -19.39
CA PHE A 238 13.41 5.16 -19.79
C PHE A 238 13.45 6.06 -18.57
N MET A 239 14.60 6.69 -18.34
CA MET A 239 14.88 7.47 -17.13
C MET A 239 14.32 8.88 -17.22
N GLY A 240 13.86 9.42 -16.08
CA GLY A 240 13.30 10.77 -15.94
C GLY A 240 11.92 10.78 -15.30
N ASP A 241 11.37 11.98 -15.15
CA ASP A 241 10.06 12.19 -14.52
C ASP A 241 8.99 12.39 -15.60
N TYR A 242 7.93 11.60 -15.51
CA TYR A 242 6.96 11.46 -16.60
C TYR A 242 5.51 11.40 -16.11
N VAL A 243 4.65 11.94 -16.98
CA VAL A 243 3.20 11.70 -16.97
C VAL A 243 2.88 10.80 -18.16
N ILE A 244 2.30 9.64 -17.90
CA ILE A 244 2.11 8.55 -18.85
C ILE A 244 0.62 8.46 -19.15
N ARG A 245 0.20 8.85 -20.35
CA ARG A 245 -1.16 8.60 -20.83
C ARG A 245 -1.30 7.14 -21.19
N MET A 246 -2.22 6.46 -20.52
CA MET A 246 -2.55 5.07 -20.80
C MET A 246 -3.71 4.99 -21.80
N LYS A 247 -3.63 4.03 -22.72
CA LYS A 247 -4.75 3.64 -23.58
C LYS A 247 -5.70 2.69 -22.84
N ASP A 248 -5.12 1.82 -22.02
CA ASP A 248 -5.78 0.82 -21.17
C ASP A 248 -4.83 0.44 -20.01
N GLU A 249 -5.21 -0.52 -19.18
CA GLU A 249 -4.45 -0.94 -17.99
C GLU A 249 -2.99 -1.38 -18.27
N ARG A 250 -2.62 -1.66 -19.52
CA ARG A 250 -1.29 -2.19 -19.89
C ARG A 250 -0.59 -1.41 -20.99
N THR A 251 -1.32 -0.64 -21.78
CA THR A 251 -0.79 -0.02 -23.00
C THR A 251 -0.56 1.47 -22.77
N ILE A 252 0.69 1.90 -22.90
CA ILE A 252 1.09 3.30 -22.98
C ILE A 252 0.64 3.85 -24.33
N ASP A 253 -0.05 4.98 -24.32
CA ASP A 253 -0.39 5.73 -25.53
C ASP A 253 0.65 6.84 -25.81
N THR A 254 0.94 7.68 -24.80
CA THR A 254 1.86 8.81 -24.94
C THR A 254 2.53 9.10 -23.60
N VAL A 255 3.80 9.44 -23.59
CA VAL A 255 4.53 9.88 -22.39
C VAL A 255 4.91 11.34 -22.54
N TYR A 256 4.55 12.14 -21.54
CA TYR A 256 4.87 13.55 -21.41
C TYR A 256 5.95 13.76 -20.35
N LYS A 257 6.83 14.75 -20.55
CA LYS A 257 7.71 15.21 -19.48
C LYS A 257 6.88 15.78 -18.32
N TRP A 258 7.21 15.36 -17.11
CA TRP A 258 6.69 16.00 -15.90
C TRP A 258 7.48 17.29 -15.67
N VAL A 259 6.79 18.43 -15.70
CA VAL A 259 7.33 19.74 -15.35
C VAL A 259 6.87 20.10 -13.93
N SER A 260 7.83 20.30 -13.04
CA SER A 260 7.63 20.75 -11.65
C SER A 260 7.47 22.26 -11.57
#